data_AF-A0AA50HL61-F1
#
_entry.id   AF-A0AA50HL61-F1
#
_cell.length_a   1.000
_cell.length_b   1.000
_cell.length_c   1.000
_cell.angle_alpha   90.00
_cell.angle_beta   90.00
_cell.angle_gamma   90.00
#
_symmetry.space_group_name_H-M   'P 1'
#
loop_
_entity.id
_entity.type
_entity.pdbx_description
1 polymer ?
#
loop_
_entity_poly.entity_id
_entity_poly.type
_entity_poly.pdbx_seq_one_letter_code
_entity_poly.pdbx_strand_id
1 'polypeptide(L)'
;MSHQIVSMTKHVSIYRGFTIQRLPRSVAYPNHRYQVTKDGLYYGQDFAQAEAVKIIDTLCAAQQEWTDKLSGFLPSSEVTSVSVTDE
;
A
#
# COMPACT_ATOMS: atom_id res chain seq x y z
N MET A 1 10.88 -10.83 0.32
CA MET A 1 11.25 -9.98 -0.82
C MET A 1 11.73 -8.63 -0.32
N SER A 2 12.85 -8.12 -0.84
CA SER A 2 13.30 -6.75 -0.57
C SER A 2 12.47 -5.77 -1.39
N HIS A 3 11.98 -4.71 -0.76
CA HIS A 3 11.21 -3.67 -1.45
C HIS A 3 12.11 -2.46 -1.64
N GLN A 4 12.08 -1.87 -2.84
CA GLN A 4 12.91 -0.73 -3.20
C GLN A 4 12.04 0.51 -3.42
N ILE A 5 12.56 1.66 -3.02
CA ILE A 5 11.97 2.95 -3.36
C ILE A 5 12.35 3.29 -4.80
N VAL A 6 11.35 3.54 -5.65
CA VAL A 6 11.54 3.95 -7.03
C VAL A 6 11.29 5.45 -7.13
N SER A 7 12.28 6.23 -7.57
CA SER A 7 12.09 7.66 -7.82
C SER A 7 11.42 7.86 -9.18
N MET A 8 10.31 8.59 -9.20
CA MET A 8 9.66 9.00 -10.46
C MET A 8 10.12 10.40 -10.88
N THR A 9 10.12 11.33 -9.93
CA THR A 9 10.60 12.70 -10.12
C THR A 9 11.45 13.12 -8.92
N LYS A 10 12.06 14.30 -8.99
CA LYS A 10 12.85 14.89 -7.89
C LYS A 10 12.09 14.97 -6.56
N HIS A 11 10.75 15.07 -6.61
CA HIS A 11 9.90 15.27 -5.44
C HIS A 11 8.93 14.11 -5.21
N VAL A 12 8.88 13.10 -6.07
CA VAL A 12 7.92 12.00 -5.99
C VAL A 12 8.64 10.68 -6.14
N SER A 13 8.41 9.80 -5.17
CA SER A 13 8.90 8.43 -5.16
C SER A 13 7.75 7.47 -4.90
N ILE A 14 7.86 6.23 -5.36
CA ILE A 14 6.90 5.16 -5.12
C ILE A 14 7.56 4.09 -4.25
N TYR A 15 6.79 3.56 -3.30
CA TYR A 15 7.18 2.44 -2.45
C TYR A 15 5.97 1.54 -2.18
N ARG A 16 6.02 0.26 -2.59
CA ARG A 16 4.92 -0.72 -2.44
C ARG A 16 3.56 -0.24 -2.97
N GLY A 17 3.56 0.55 -4.05
CA GLY A 17 2.35 1.16 -4.62
C GLY A 17 1.86 2.42 -3.90
N PHE A 18 2.51 2.85 -2.81
CA PHE A 18 2.28 4.15 -2.20
C PHE A 18 3.14 5.22 -2.87
N THR A 19 2.57 6.41 -3.00
CA THR A 19 3.26 7.61 -3.44
C THR A 19 3.79 8.36 -2.22
N ILE A 20 5.10 8.61 -2.21
CA ILE A 20 5.81 9.42 -1.21
C ILE A 20 6.21 10.73 -1.89
N GLN A 21 5.51 11.81 -1.59
CA GLN A 21 5.73 13.13 -2.16
C GLN A 21 6.44 14.05 -1.17
N ARG A 22 7.60 14.58 -1.56
CA ARG A 22 8.35 15.60 -0.82
C ARG A 22 7.67 16.95 -0.98
N LEU A 23 7.34 17.58 0.14
CA LEU A 23 6.71 18.89 0.16
C LEU A 23 7.73 20.02 0.07
N PRO A 24 7.34 21.17 -0.51
CA PRO A 24 8.16 22.37 -0.48
C PRO A 24 8.34 22.83 0.98
N ARG A 25 9.53 23.37 1.27
CA ARG A 25 9.79 24.00 2.57
C ARG A 25 9.14 25.38 2.60
N SER A 26 8.67 25.79 3.77
CA SER A 26 8.17 27.14 4.00
C SER A 26 8.67 27.66 5.35
N VAL A 27 8.48 28.95 5.64
CA VAL A 27 8.88 29.55 6.93
C VAL A 27 8.19 28.85 8.11
N ALA A 28 6.94 28.41 7.93
CA ALA A 28 6.20 27.63 8.92
C ALA A 28 6.69 26.17 9.05
N TYR A 29 7.31 25.63 7.99
CA TYR A 29 7.78 24.24 7.94
C TYR A 29 9.19 24.17 7.32
N PRO A 30 10.23 24.43 8.13
CA PRO A 30 11.60 24.51 7.64
C PRO A 30 12.18 23.12 7.29
N ASN A 31 11.62 22.06 7.84
CA ASN A 31 12.12 20.70 7.68
C ASN A 31 11.54 20.03 6.43
N HIS A 32 12.23 18.98 5.95
CA HIS A 32 11.69 18.13 4.91
C HIS A 32 10.54 17.29 5.44
N ARG A 33 9.42 17.35 4.73
CA ARG A 33 8.22 16.60 5.04
C ARG A 33 7.78 15.82 3.81
N TYR A 34 7.24 14.64 4.08
CA TYR A 34 6.82 13.71 3.06
C TYR A 34 5.36 13.32 3.25
N GLN A 35 4.57 13.55 2.22
CA GLN A 35 3.19 13.12 2.12
C GLN A 35 3.11 11.69 1.59
N VAL A 36 2.29 10.87 2.23
CA VAL A 36 1.99 9.51 1.79
C VAL A 36 0.56 9.44 1.27
N THR A 37 0.41 9.00 0.03
CA THR A 37 -0.89 8.75 -0.61
C THR A 37 -0.89 7.41 -1.32
N LYS A 38 -2.06 6.83 -1.51
CA LYS A 38 -2.26 5.64 -2.35
C LYS A 38 -3.65 5.70 -2.96
N ASP A 39 -3.73 5.53 -4.28
CA ASP A 39 -5.00 5.48 -5.02
C ASP A 39 -5.96 6.66 -4.72
N GLY A 40 -5.40 7.86 -4.53
CA GLY A 40 -6.14 9.07 -4.19
C GLY A 40 -6.47 9.25 -2.70
N LEU A 41 -6.17 8.27 -1.85
CA LEU A 41 -6.34 8.34 -0.40
C LEU A 41 -5.10 8.93 0.28
N TYR A 42 -5.34 9.73 1.32
CA TYR A 42 -4.30 10.40 2.10
C TYR A 42 -4.03 9.66 3.43
N TYR A 43 -2.75 9.39 3.72
CA TYR A 43 -2.30 8.64 4.89
C TYR A 43 -1.46 9.46 5.87
N GLY A 44 -1.10 10.70 5.53
CA GLY A 44 -0.31 11.59 6.39
C GLY A 44 0.72 12.43 5.63
N GLN A 45 1.28 13.45 6.29
CA GLN A 45 2.13 14.48 5.66
C GLN A 45 3.44 14.78 6.38
N ASP A 46 3.53 14.55 7.69
CA ASP A 46 4.64 15.04 8.51
C ASP A 46 5.69 13.96 8.81
N PHE A 47 5.97 13.11 7.82
CA PHE A 47 6.96 12.04 7.97
C PHE A 47 8.35 12.49 7.54
N ALA A 48 9.38 11.98 8.20
CA ALA A 48 10.66 11.77 7.53
C ALA A 48 10.52 10.66 6.48
N GLN A 49 11.35 10.64 5.43
CA GLN A 49 11.24 9.63 4.37
C GLN A 49 11.34 8.19 4.91
N ALA A 50 12.22 7.97 5.89
CA ALA A 50 12.37 6.66 6.53
C ALA A 50 11.15 6.25 7.37
N GLU A 51 10.44 7.21 7.97
CA GLU A 51 9.22 6.94 8.74
C GLU A 51 8.05 6.62 7.81
N ALA A 52 7.92 7.34 6.69
CA ALA A 52 6.94 7.02 5.66
C ALA A 52 7.08 5.56 5.20
N VAL A 53 8.31 5.11 4.93
CA VAL A 53 8.61 3.72 4.56
C VAL A 53 8.19 2.74 5.64
N LYS A 54 8.56 2.99 6.91
CA LYS A 54 8.18 2.12 8.04
C LYS A 54 6.67 1.99 8.18
N ILE A 55 5.94 3.10 8.07
CA ILE A 55 4.46 3.10 8.17
C ILE A 55 3.86 2.31 7.02
N ILE A 56 4.36 2.50 5.79
CA ILE A 56 3.90 1.71 4.64
C ILE A 56 4.16 0.22 4.86
N ASP A 57 5.32 -0.16 5.39
CA ASP A 57 5.61 -1.57 5.72
C ASP A 57 4.62 -2.12 6.76
N THR A 58 4.31 -1.35 7.81
CA THR A 58 3.31 -1.75 8.81
C THR A 58 1.91 -1.89 8.21
N LEU A 59 1.49 -0.95 7.36
CA LEU A 59 0.19 -1.00 6.68
C LEU A 59 0.09 -2.22 5.76
N CYS A 60 1.13 -2.51 4.98
CA CYS A 60 1.18 -3.69 4.14
C CYS A 60 1.16 -4.99 4.94
N ALA A 61 1.90 -5.06 6.06
CA ALA A 61 1.91 -6.24 6.92
C ALA A 61 0.53 -6.50 7.55
N ALA A 62 -0.10 -5.45 8.08
CA ALA A 62 -1.46 -5.56 8.62
C ALA A 62 -2.45 -5.98 7.54
N GLN A 63 -2.38 -5.37 6.35
CA GLN A 63 -3.25 -5.76 5.23
C GLN A 63 -3.07 -7.24 4.86
N GLN A 64 -1.83 -7.74 4.81
CA GLN A 64 -1.54 -9.13 4.51
C GLN A 64 -2.15 -10.07 5.55
N GLU A 65 -2.02 -9.76 6.84
CA GLU A 65 -2.61 -10.54 7.92
C GLU A 65 -4.14 -10.64 7.78
N TRP A 66 -4.80 -9.51 7.46
CA TRP A 66 -6.23 -9.48 7.21
C TRP A 66 -6.63 -10.29 5.97
N THR A 67 -5.87 -10.20 4.88
CA THR A 67 -6.15 -11.01 3.69
C THR A 67 -5.97 -12.49 3.95
N ASP A 68 -4.95 -12.88 4.74
CA ASP A 68 -4.71 -14.28 5.08
C ASP A 68 -5.87 -14.83 5.92
N LYS A 69 -6.29 -14.08 6.95
CA LYS A 69 -7.46 -14.42 7.79
C LYS A 69 -8.74 -14.58 6.98
N LEU A 70 -8.98 -13.70 6.01
CA LEU A 70 -10.17 -13.76 5.14
C LEU A 70 -10.06 -14.88 4.10
N SER A 71 -8.87 -15.15 3.57
CA SER A 71 -8.63 -16.21 2.58
C SER A 71 -8.79 -17.62 3.17
N GLY A 72 -8.47 -17.81 4.45
CA GLY A 72 -8.77 -19.04 5.19
C GLY A 72 -10.26 -19.30 5.38
N PHE A 73 -11.12 -18.35 4.98
CA PHE A 73 -12.57 -18.41 5.09
C PHE A 73 -13.27 -18.62 3.74
N LEU A 74 -12.57 -18.99 2.67
CA LEU A 74 -13.25 -19.44 1.45
C LEU A 74 -14.00 -20.76 1.76
N PRO A 75 -15.35 -20.81 1.75
CA PRO A 75 -16.01 -22.09 1.56
C PRO A 75 -15.54 -22.57 0.19
N SER A 76 -14.85 -23.71 0.16
CA SER A 76 -14.59 -24.46 -1.06
C SER A 76 -15.95 -24.79 -1.66
N SER A 77 -16.48 -23.89 -2.48
CA SER A 77 -17.65 -24.16 -3.28
C SER A 77 -17.15 -25.11 -4.36
N GLU A 78 -17.21 -26.40 -4.06
CA GLU A 78 -17.16 -27.45 -5.05
C GLU A 78 -18.23 -27.09 -6.09
N VAL A 79 -17.78 -26.59 -7.24
CA VAL A 79 -18.64 -26.48 -8.41
C VAL A 79 -18.89 -27.92 -8.87
N THR A 80 -19.95 -28.53 -8.34
CA THR A 80 -20.48 -29.78 -8.87
C THR A 80 -21.04 -29.46 -10.27
N SER A 81 -20.23 -29.73 -11.29
CA SER A 81 -20.71 -29.76 -12.66
C SER A 81 -21.73 -30.90 -12.79
N VAL A 82 -23.02 -30.57 -12.81
CA VAL A 82 -24.07 -31.52 -13.15
C VAL A 82 -24.05 -31.68 -14.68
N SER A 83 -23.47 -32.77 -15.15
CA SER A 83 -23.56 -33.18 -16.55
C SER A 83 -24.97 -33.70 -16.80
N VAL A 84 -25.78 -32.93 -17.52
CA VAL A 84 -27.08 -33.39 -18.02
C VAL A 84 -26.81 -34.38 -19.15
N THR A 85 -27.16 -35.65 -18.95
CA THR A 85 -27.32 -36.63 -20.02
C THR A 85 -28.76 -36.55 -20.53
N ASP A 86 -28.95 -36.03 -21.74
CA ASP A 86 -30.20 -36.18 -22.50
C ASP A 86 -30.29 -37.62 -23.04
N GLU A 87 -31.43 -38.27 -22.80
CA GLU A 87 -31.89 -39.51 -23.45
C GLU A 87 -32.60 -39.18 -24.78
#